data_AF-A0A2H9QCP4-F1
#
_entry.id   AF-A0A2H9QCP4-F1
#
_cell.length_a   1.000
_cell.length_b   1.000
_cell.length_c   1.000
_cell.angle_alpha   90.00
_cell.angle_beta   90.00
_cell.angle_gamma   90.00
#
_symmetry.space_group_name_H-M   'P 1'
#
loop_
_entity.id
_entity.type
_entity.pdbx_description
1 polymer ?
#
loop_
_entity_poly.entity_id
_entity_poly.type
_entity_poly.pdbx_seq_one_letter_code
_entity_poly.pdbx_strand_id
1 'polypeptide(L)'
;MGDYRLLIVAPLALILVSLFFIPHIRLGVDFKSGILASAQLDRQLDAESVKAALISKGYSGIQVRYYQGTLGKNVIEIEFEESAAMEKVSVLRDKFTADYDTLLTMQLDLLSKNITAGQDAGYQTALGGLQSLANQLFAESGHSQNATDYGNANVLNTEVSDSVRQFNTQYESGIKSDLELVLGTPSVSINRVSPNLSARFIERVVWVVVGSAVLSAVVIFFIFRKGIPSLLVLTGAVSDVIIAMGAMGLFGIPLTLPSFAALLMLIGFSLDTDVLLTMRVLKIGEGTARYRVYDAMKTGVTMSTVAFLSFLSLFV
;
A
#
# COMPACT_ATOMS: atom_id res chain seq x y z
N MET A 1 -27.31 41.65 -2.63
CA MET A 1 -27.19 40.34 -1.94
C MET A 1 -26.44 39.43 -2.89
N GLY A 2 -25.21 39.02 -2.58
CA GLY A 2 -24.53 38.01 -3.40
C GLY A 2 -25.14 36.65 -3.09
N ASP A 3 -25.60 35.93 -4.10
CA ASP A 3 -26.25 34.63 -3.91
C ASP A 3 -25.17 33.54 -3.79
N TYR A 4 -24.62 33.38 -2.58
CA TYR A 4 -23.52 32.44 -2.30
C TYR A 4 -23.91 30.96 -2.51
N ARG A 5 -25.19 30.68 -2.73
CA ARG A 5 -25.72 29.35 -3.06
C ARG A 5 -25.15 28.80 -4.36
N LEU A 6 -24.79 29.65 -5.32
CA LEU A 6 -24.20 29.20 -6.58
C LEU A 6 -22.74 28.73 -6.43
N LEU A 7 -22.02 29.19 -5.39
CA LEU A 7 -20.61 28.84 -5.19
C LEU A 7 -20.39 27.39 -4.74
N ILE A 8 -21.41 26.75 -4.16
CA ILE A 8 -21.33 25.34 -3.74
C ILE A 8 -21.41 24.38 -4.94
N VAL A 9 -21.86 24.85 -6.11
CA VAL A 9 -22.06 24.02 -7.29
C VAL A 9 -20.73 23.51 -7.83
N ALA A 10 -19.70 24.36 -7.85
CA ALA A 10 -18.37 23.99 -8.35
C ALA A 10 -17.72 22.84 -7.56
N PRO A 11 -17.56 22.91 -6.21
CA PRO A 11 -16.98 21.80 -5.45
C PRO A 11 -17.85 20.55 -5.50
N LEU A 12 -19.18 20.67 -5.49
CA LEU A 12 -20.07 19.50 -5.64
C LEU A 12 -19.91 18.81 -7.00
N ALA A 13 -19.82 19.58 -8.09
CA ALA A 13 -19.55 19.02 -9.41
C ALA A 13 -18.19 18.30 -9.45
N LEU A 14 -17.18 18.88 -8.80
CA LEU A 14 -15.84 18.29 -8.72
C LEU A 14 -15.85 16.98 -7.93
N ILE A 15 -16.58 16.92 -6.81
CA ILE A 15 -16.80 15.69 -6.04
C ILE A 15 -17.50 14.63 -6.88
N LEU A 16 -18.54 15.00 -7.64
CA LEU A 16 -19.26 14.05 -8.51
C LEU A 16 -18.36 13.48 -9.61
N VAL A 17 -17.57 14.33 -10.27
CA VAL A 17 -16.57 13.90 -11.25
C VAL A 17 -15.54 12.99 -10.59
N SER A 18 -15.09 13.33 -9.39
CA SER A 18 -14.09 12.54 -8.66
C SER A 18 -14.63 11.15 -8.29
N LEU A 19 -15.87 11.07 -7.80
CA LEU A 19 -16.54 9.80 -7.50
C LEU A 19 -16.64 8.87 -8.71
N PHE A 20 -16.76 9.43 -9.93
CA PHE A 20 -16.76 8.63 -11.16
C PHE A 20 -15.39 7.99 -11.45
N PHE A 21 -14.29 8.66 -11.12
CA PHE A 21 -12.93 8.16 -11.36
C PHE A 21 -12.39 7.27 -10.24
N ILE A 22 -12.92 7.35 -9.01
CA ILE A 22 -12.47 6.52 -7.87
C ILE A 22 -12.45 5.01 -8.17
N PRO A 23 -13.48 4.41 -8.81
CA PRO A 23 -13.44 2.98 -9.16
C PRO A 23 -12.30 2.60 -10.13
N HIS A 24 -11.71 3.57 -10.83
CA HIS A 24 -10.60 3.34 -11.76
C HIS A 24 -9.23 3.42 -11.08
N ILE A 25 -9.17 3.75 -9.77
CA ILE A 25 -7.93 3.72 -9.00
C ILE A 25 -7.42 2.29 -8.97
N ARG A 26 -6.15 2.13 -9.35
CA ARG A 26 -5.48 0.84 -9.31
C ARG A 26 -4.76 0.70 -7.97
N LEU A 27 -4.89 -0.46 -7.35
CA LEU A 27 -4.09 -0.80 -6.17
C LEU A 27 -2.69 -1.17 -6.65
N GLY A 28 -1.68 -0.55 -6.04
CA GLY A 28 -0.29 -0.90 -6.29
C GLY A 28 0.10 -2.20 -5.60
N VAL A 29 1.33 -2.66 -5.88
CA VAL A 29 1.88 -3.93 -5.35
C VAL A 29 1.82 -4.04 -3.83
N ASP A 30 1.88 -2.92 -3.10
CA ASP A 30 1.79 -2.93 -1.63
C ASP A 30 0.46 -3.49 -1.11
N PHE A 31 -0.65 -3.27 -1.83
CA PHE A 31 -1.99 -3.71 -1.42
C PHE A 31 -2.50 -4.92 -2.20
N LYS A 32 -2.05 -5.10 -3.44
CA LYS A 32 -2.48 -6.23 -4.28
C LYS A 32 -1.53 -7.44 -4.20
N SER A 33 -0.36 -7.29 -3.56
CA SER A 33 0.82 -8.17 -3.71
C SER A 33 1.31 -8.24 -5.16
N GLY A 34 2.60 -8.51 -5.35
CA GLY A 34 3.18 -8.45 -6.69
C GLY A 34 4.64 -8.02 -6.68
N ILE A 35 5.10 -7.65 -7.87
CA ILE A 35 6.49 -7.34 -8.14
C ILE A 35 6.56 -5.96 -8.78
N LEU A 36 7.37 -5.10 -8.19
CA LEU A 36 7.74 -3.79 -8.71
C LEU A 36 9.18 -3.87 -9.23
N ALA A 37 9.34 -3.83 -10.53
CA ALA A 37 10.62 -3.63 -11.17
C ALA A 37 10.83 -2.15 -11.50
N SER A 38 12.02 -1.63 -11.26
CA SER A 38 12.39 -0.27 -11.64
C SER A 38 13.76 -0.23 -12.32
N ALA A 39 13.89 0.64 -13.32
CA ALA A 39 15.14 0.83 -14.03
C ALA A 39 15.31 2.29 -14.46
N GLN A 40 16.56 2.74 -14.50
CA GLN A 40 16.92 4.03 -15.11
C GLN A 40 17.31 3.80 -16.57
N LEU A 41 16.79 4.65 -17.45
CA LEU A 41 16.97 4.55 -18.88
C LEU A 41 17.53 5.86 -19.43
N ASP A 42 18.48 5.74 -20.36
CA ASP A 42 19.01 6.89 -21.10
C ASP A 42 18.12 7.26 -22.30
N ARG A 43 17.19 6.38 -22.68
CA ARG A 43 16.25 6.56 -23.80
C ARG A 43 14.81 6.39 -23.37
N GLN A 44 13.89 7.11 -24.01
CA GLN A 44 12.46 6.91 -23.83
C GLN A 44 12.04 5.59 -24.47
N LEU A 45 11.34 4.74 -23.71
CA LEU A 45 10.71 3.52 -24.20
C LEU A 45 9.20 3.71 -24.19
N ASP A 46 8.52 3.16 -25.19
CA ASP A 46 7.07 3.15 -25.23
C ASP A 46 6.52 2.13 -24.23
N ALA A 47 5.62 2.59 -23.36
CA ALA A 47 5.06 1.80 -22.27
C ALA A 47 4.21 0.62 -22.78
N GLU A 48 3.46 0.83 -23.87
CA GLU A 48 2.63 -0.24 -24.46
C GLU A 48 3.49 -1.31 -25.13
N SER A 49 4.58 -0.93 -25.80
CA SER A 49 5.54 -1.87 -26.36
C SER A 49 6.20 -2.76 -25.29
N VAL A 50 6.62 -2.17 -24.17
CA VAL A 50 7.20 -2.91 -23.03
C VAL A 50 6.17 -3.88 -22.43
N LYS A 51 4.94 -3.40 -22.24
CA LYS A 51 3.84 -4.21 -21.73
C LYS A 51 3.54 -5.39 -22.66
N ALA A 52 3.45 -5.18 -23.97
CA ALA A 52 3.21 -6.24 -24.95
C ALA A 52 4.33 -7.31 -24.93
N ALA A 53 5.59 -6.90 -24.81
CA ALA A 53 6.73 -7.81 -24.70
C ALA A 53 6.65 -8.67 -23.43
N LEU A 54 6.26 -8.09 -22.30
CA LEU A 54 6.09 -8.84 -21.04
C LEU A 54 4.87 -9.77 -21.07
N ILE A 55 3.76 -9.37 -21.69
CA ILE A 55 2.62 -10.26 -21.91
C ILE A 55 3.05 -11.48 -22.73
N SER A 56 3.86 -11.30 -23.78
CA SER A 56 4.35 -12.40 -24.61
C SER A 56 5.25 -13.39 -23.85
N LYS A 57 5.85 -12.97 -22.74
CA LYS A 57 6.66 -13.80 -21.84
C LYS A 57 5.84 -14.48 -20.74
N GLY A 58 4.53 -14.23 -20.68
CA GLY A 58 3.62 -14.90 -19.75
C GLY A 58 3.34 -14.14 -18.45
N TYR A 59 3.75 -12.87 -18.34
CA TYR A 59 3.42 -12.04 -17.18
C TYR A 59 2.01 -11.44 -17.29
N SER A 60 1.28 -11.36 -16.17
CA SER A 60 -0.09 -10.82 -16.07
C SER A 60 -0.16 -9.57 -15.20
N GLY A 61 -1.25 -8.80 -15.35
CA GLY A 61 -1.50 -7.63 -14.53
C GLY A 61 -0.50 -6.48 -14.71
N ILE A 62 0.19 -6.44 -15.85
CA ILE A 62 1.31 -5.51 -16.10
C ILE A 62 0.83 -4.06 -16.16
N GLN A 63 1.51 -3.21 -15.40
CA GLN A 63 1.38 -1.76 -15.45
C GLN A 63 2.75 -1.15 -15.63
N VAL A 64 2.90 -0.32 -16.64
CA VAL A 64 4.16 0.36 -16.94
C VAL A 64 3.94 1.85 -16.72
N ARG A 65 4.80 2.46 -15.92
CA ARG A 65 4.83 3.90 -15.66
C ARG A 65 6.19 4.45 -16.06
N TYR A 66 6.15 5.61 -16.69
CA TYR A 66 7.34 6.29 -17.18
C TYR A 66 7.34 7.72 -16.64
N TYR A 67 8.42 8.14 -16.01
CA TYR A 67 8.55 9.50 -15.52
C TYR A 67 10.02 9.93 -15.50
N GLN A 68 10.26 11.24 -15.45
CA GLN A 68 11.60 11.79 -15.34
C GLN A 68 11.97 11.89 -13.85
N GLY A 69 13.09 11.29 -13.47
CA GLY A 69 13.64 11.38 -12.12
C GLY A 69 14.26 12.74 -11.84
N THR A 70 14.59 12.98 -10.56
CA THR A 70 15.15 14.24 -10.05
C THR A 70 16.49 14.65 -10.67
N LEU A 71 17.24 13.69 -11.23
CA LEU A 71 18.52 13.93 -11.91
C LEU A 71 18.36 14.03 -13.44
N GLY A 72 17.15 14.22 -13.95
CA GLY A 72 16.85 14.30 -15.38
C GLY A 72 16.89 12.98 -16.13
N LYS A 73 17.29 11.88 -15.46
CA LYS A 73 17.26 10.52 -16.01
C LYS A 73 15.84 9.99 -16.10
N ASN A 74 15.54 9.25 -17.16
CA ASN A 74 14.24 8.63 -17.28
C ASN A 74 14.16 7.39 -16.39
N VAL A 75 13.04 7.21 -15.72
CA VAL A 75 12.75 6.07 -14.86
C VAL A 75 11.55 5.34 -15.43
N ILE A 76 11.68 4.02 -15.55
CA ILE A 76 10.56 3.13 -15.82
C ILE A 76 10.27 2.31 -14.57
N GLU A 77 9.00 2.24 -14.21
CA GLU A 77 8.47 1.37 -13.16
C GLU A 77 7.49 0.39 -13.81
N ILE A 78 7.64 -0.88 -13.48
CA ILE A 78 6.84 -1.97 -14.03
C ILE A 78 6.30 -2.76 -12.84
N GLU A 79 4.98 -2.73 -12.68
CA GLU A 79 4.27 -3.53 -11.70
C GLU A 79 3.60 -4.71 -12.40
N PHE A 80 3.69 -5.90 -11.84
CA PHE A 80 3.02 -7.09 -12.37
C PHE A 80 2.70 -8.09 -11.25
N GLU A 81 1.76 -8.98 -11.53
CA GLU A 81 1.29 -9.98 -10.57
C GLU A 81 2.34 -11.08 -10.36
N GLU A 82 2.35 -11.67 -9.16
CA GLU A 82 3.12 -12.89 -8.91
C GLU A 82 2.55 -14.05 -9.71
N SER A 83 3.43 -14.96 -10.17
CA SER A 83 2.97 -16.20 -10.77
C SER A 83 2.21 -17.06 -9.74
N ALA A 84 1.25 -17.86 -10.20
CA ALA A 84 0.46 -18.73 -9.33
C ALA A 84 1.33 -19.70 -8.49
N ALA A 85 2.47 -20.16 -9.02
CA ALA A 85 3.41 -21.00 -8.28
C ALA A 85 4.08 -20.21 -7.13
N MET A 86 4.52 -18.97 -7.39
CA MET A 86 5.11 -18.10 -6.38
C MET A 86 4.11 -17.74 -5.28
N GLU A 87 2.88 -17.43 -5.64
CA GLU A 87 1.80 -17.17 -4.68
C GLU A 87 1.59 -18.38 -3.77
N LYS A 88 1.44 -19.59 -4.33
CA LYS A 88 1.28 -20.83 -3.56
C LYS A 88 2.46 -21.10 -2.62
N VAL A 89 3.70 -20.99 -3.10
CA VAL A 89 4.91 -21.21 -2.28
C VAL A 89 4.93 -20.23 -1.10
N SER A 90 4.56 -18.97 -1.31
CA SER A 90 4.50 -17.98 -0.23
C SER A 90 3.45 -18.32 0.83
N VAL A 91 2.23 -18.71 0.41
CA VAL A 91 1.15 -19.10 1.31
C VAL A 91 1.49 -20.36 2.10
N LEU A 92 2.09 -21.36 1.45
CA LEU A 92 2.53 -22.59 2.09
C LEU A 92 3.64 -22.31 3.11
N ARG A 93 4.58 -21.41 2.79
CA ARG A 93 5.65 -21.01 3.71
C ARG A 93 5.11 -20.30 4.94
N ASP A 94 4.14 -19.41 4.76
CA ASP A 94 3.50 -18.70 5.88
C ASP A 94 2.80 -19.69 6.82
N LYS A 95 2.00 -20.62 6.27
CA LYS A 95 1.33 -21.67 7.05
C LYS A 95 2.33 -22.58 7.76
N PHE A 96 3.37 -23.02 7.05
CA PHE A 96 4.43 -23.86 7.63
C PHE A 96 5.11 -23.15 8.81
N THR A 97 5.41 -21.86 8.69
CA THR A 97 6.07 -21.10 9.76
C THR A 97 5.17 -20.97 10.99
N ALA A 98 3.87 -20.70 10.80
CA ALA A 98 2.91 -20.62 11.90
C ALA A 98 2.72 -21.97 12.63
N ASP A 99 2.63 -23.07 11.87
CA ASP A 99 2.50 -24.42 12.44
C ASP A 99 3.79 -24.85 13.13
N TYR A 100 4.95 -24.47 12.60
CA TYR A 100 6.25 -24.71 13.21
C TYR A 100 6.39 -23.96 14.55
N ASP A 101 6.02 -22.68 14.62
CA ASP A 101 6.05 -21.91 15.88
C ASP A 101 5.10 -22.50 16.94
N THR A 102 3.95 -23.00 16.50
CA THR A 102 3.00 -23.71 17.37
C THR A 102 3.62 -25.00 17.90
N LEU A 103 4.28 -25.78 17.03
CA LEU A 103 4.97 -27.02 17.39
C LEU A 103 6.12 -26.77 18.38
N LEU A 104 6.90 -25.69 18.20
CA LEU A 104 7.92 -25.26 19.16
C LEU A 104 7.31 -24.95 20.53
N THR A 105 6.17 -24.26 20.56
CA THR A 105 5.48 -23.92 21.81
C THR A 105 4.97 -25.18 22.51
N MET A 106 4.41 -26.14 21.77
CA MET A 106 3.99 -27.44 22.30
C MET A 106 5.19 -28.22 22.85
N GLN A 107 6.32 -28.22 22.15
CA GLN A 107 7.54 -28.88 22.61
C GLN A 107 8.03 -28.28 23.94
N LEU A 108 8.01 -26.96 24.09
CA LEU A 108 8.37 -26.29 25.34
C LEU A 108 7.42 -26.65 26.50
N ASP A 109 6.11 -26.71 26.24
CA ASP A 109 5.12 -27.13 27.24
C ASP A 109 5.34 -28.59 27.70
N LEU A 110 5.58 -29.51 26.76
CA LEU A 110 5.87 -30.91 27.07
C LEU A 110 7.16 -31.07 27.88
N LEU A 111 8.20 -30.32 27.55
CA LEU A 111 9.45 -30.28 28.32
C LEU A 111 9.20 -29.80 29.76
N SER A 112 8.36 -28.78 29.95
CA SER A 112 8.00 -28.30 31.30
C SER A 112 7.26 -29.35 32.14
N LYS A 113 6.58 -30.30 31.48
CA LYS A 113 5.85 -31.42 32.08
C LYS A 113 6.69 -32.70 32.20
N ASN A 114 7.98 -32.66 31.86
CA ASN A 114 8.87 -33.82 31.75
C ASN A 114 8.35 -34.93 30.80
N ILE A 115 7.57 -34.56 29.77
CA ILE A 115 7.07 -35.48 28.74
C ILE A 115 7.98 -35.38 27.52
N THR A 116 8.40 -36.53 26.98
CA THR A 116 9.17 -36.54 25.73
C THR A 116 8.25 -36.22 24.56
N ALA A 117 8.61 -35.25 23.71
CA ALA A 117 7.78 -34.81 22.58
C ALA A 117 7.30 -35.97 21.69
N GLY A 118 8.16 -36.98 21.48
CA GLY A 118 7.81 -38.15 20.68
C GLY A 118 6.69 -39.04 21.25
N GLN A 119 6.36 -38.91 22.55
CA GLN A 119 5.34 -39.71 23.24
C GLN A 119 3.96 -39.02 23.26
N ASP A 120 3.89 -37.74 22.92
CA ASP A 120 2.64 -37.00 22.88
C ASP A 120 1.95 -37.17 21.51
N ALA A 121 0.71 -37.66 21.52
CA ALA A 121 -0.06 -37.89 20.30
C ALA A 121 -0.40 -36.58 19.57
N GLY A 122 -0.59 -35.49 20.32
CA GLY A 122 -0.84 -34.15 19.77
C GLY A 122 0.37 -33.62 19.00
N TYR A 123 1.56 -33.75 19.58
CA TYR A 123 2.83 -33.37 18.95
C TYR A 123 3.08 -34.16 17.66
N GLN A 124 2.87 -35.48 17.67
CA GLN A 124 3.06 -36.31 16.47
C GLN A 124 2.07 -35.96 15.35
N THR A 125 0.83 -35.63 15.72
CA THR A 125 -0.19 -35.17 14.75
C THR A 125 0.20 -33.82 14.13
N ALA A 126 0.65 -32.88 14.96
CA ALA A 126 1.14 -31.58 14.51
C ALA A 126 2.37 -31.72 13.59
N LEU A 127 3.31 -32.60 13.94
CA LEU A 127 4.48 -32.90 13.12
C LEU A 127 4.10 -33.48 11.75
N GLY A 128 3.15 -34.41 11.70
CA GLY A 128 2.66 -34.97 10.44
C GLY A 128 1.98 -33.91 9.55
N GLY A 129 1.22 -32.99 10.16
CA GLY A 129 0.64 -31.83 9.46
C GLY A 129 1.72 -30.92 8.87
N LEU A 130 2.75 -30.60 9.67
CA LEU A 130 3.89 -29.79 9.25
C LEU A 130 4.68 -30.44 8.09
N GLN A 131 4.91 -31.75 8.16
CA GLN A 131 5.57 -32.51 7.09
C GLN A 131 4.74 -32.53 5.79
N SER A 132 3.41 -32.63 5.90
CA SER A 132 2.51 -32.53 4.73
C SER A 132 2.61 -31.16 4.05
N LEU A 133 2.65 -30.07 4.82
CA LEU A 133 2.86 -28.72 4.29
C LEU A 133 4.24 -28.58 3.62
N ALA A 134 5.29 -29.12 4.23
CA ALA A 134 6.62 -29.12 3.63
C ALA A 134 6.66 -29.90 2.30
N ASN A 135 6.02 -31.06 2.22
CA ASN A 135 5.93 -31.82 0.97
C ASN A 135 5.22 -31.05 -0.15
N GLN A 136 4.11 -30.38 0.19
CA GLN A 136 3.41 -29.52 -0.79
C GLN A 136 4.29 -28.36 -1.26
N LEU A 137 5.04 -27.76 -0.33
CA LEU A 137 5.96 -26.69 -0.65
C LEU A 137 7.09 -27.16 -1.56
N PHE A 138 7.71 -28.30 -1.24
CA PHE A 138 8.77 -28.90 -2.06
C PHE A 138 8.29 -29.27 -3.46
N ALA A 139 7.07 -29.79 -3.58
CA ALA A 139 6.46 -30.08 -4.88
C ALA A 139 6.28 -28.81 -5.74
N GLU A 140 5.85 -27.71 -5.14
CA GLU A 140 5.66 -26.44 -5.86
C GLU A 140 6.98 -25.69 -6.11
N SER A 141 7.99 -25.85 -5.24
CA SER A 141 9.31 -25.22 -5.39
C SER A 141 10.29 -26.03 -6.26
N GLY A 142 9.91 -27.23 -6.69
CA GLY A 142 10.75 -28.13 -7.49
C GLY A 142 11.83 -28.87 -6.69
N HIS A 143 11.68 -28.96 -5.37
CA HIS A 143 12.57 -29.70 -4.49
C HIS A 143 12.16 -31.18 -4.43
N SER A 144 13.11 -32.09 -4.67
CA SER A 144 12.81 -33.52 -4.92
C SER A 144 12.77 -34.40 -3.66
N GLN A 145 13.06 -33.86 -2.47
CA GLN A 145 13.14 -34.65 -1.22
C GLN A 145 11.83 -34.64 -0.44
N ASN A 146 11.56 -35.72 0.31
CA ASN A 146 10.37 -35.82 1.14
C ASN A 146 10.63 -35.24 2.53
N ALA A 147 9.66 -34.52 3.07
CA ALA A 147 9.68 -33.94 4.41
C ALA A 147 9.87 -34.98 5.53
N THR A 148 9.47 -36.23 5.29
CA THR A 148 9.62 -37.35 6.24
C THR A 148 11.06 -37.82 6.38
N ASP A 149 11.93 -37.50 5.43
CA ASP A 149 13.34 -37.92 5.45
C ASP A 149 14.14 -37.06 6.45
N TYR A 150 13.61 -35.89 6.80
CA TYR A 150 14.17 -34.99 7.80
C TYR A 150 13.62 -35.36 9.19
N GLY A 151 14.36 -36.20 9.92
CA GLY A 151 13.95 -36.76 11.21
C GLY A 151 13.69 -35.78 12.36
N ASN A 152 13.89 -34.47 12.17
CA ASN A 152 13.61 -33.43 13.18
C ASN A 152 12.99 -32.19 12.52
N ALA A 153 11.99 -31.60 13.18
CA ALA A 153 11.31 -30.36 12.78
C ALA A 153 12.29 -29.18 12.55
N ASN A 154 13.37 -29.08 13.33
CA ASN A 154 14.37 -28.02 13.14
C ASN A 154 15.10 -28.14 11.80
N VAL A 155 15.51 -29.37 11.44
CA VAL A 155 16.17 -29.65 10.17
C VAL A 155 15.19 -29.41 9.01
N LEU A 156 13.95 -29.88 9.16
CA LEU A 156 12.90 -29.65 8.20
C LEU A 156 12.67 -28.14 7.94
N ASN A 157 12.64 -27.31 9.00
CA ASN A 157 12.50 -25.87 8.83
C ASN A 157 13.68 -25.24 8.10
N THR A 158 14.92 -25.68 8.36
CA THR A 158 16.09 -25.22 7.60
C THR A 158 15.97 -25.55 6.12
N GLU A 159 15.64 -26.80 5.79
CA GLU A 159 15.52 -27.27 4.40
C GLU A 159 14.36 -26.61 3.65
N VAL A 160 13.21 -26.43 4.30
CA VAL A 160 12.10 -25.64 3.76
C VAL A 160 12.55 -24.20 3.50
N SER A 161 13.27 -23.59 4.44
CA SER A 161 13.76 -22.21 4.30
C SER A 161 14.72 -22.08 3.13
N ASP A 162 15.62 -23.05 2.96
CA ASP A 162 16.60 -23.06 1.87
C ASP A 162 15.94 -23.33 0.51
N SER A 163 14.98 -24.26 0.45
CA SER A 163 14.17 -24.51 -0.75
C SER A 163 13.41 -23.26 -1.20
N VAL A 164 12.72 -22.56 -0.29
CA VAL A 164 12.04 -21.29 -0.60
C VAL A 164 13.03 -20.23 -1.06
N ARG A 165 14.20 -20.12 -0.41
CA ARG A 165 15.22 -19.13 -0.80
C ARG A 165 15.74 -19.39 -2.21
N GLN A 166 16.04 -20.64 -2.55
CA GLN A 166 16.49 -21.03 -3.88
C GLN A 166 15.42 -20.75 -4.94
N PHE A 167 14.17 -21.12 -4.67
CA PHE A 167 13.04 -20.84 -5.55
C PHE A 167 12.86 -19.34 -5.79
N ASN A 168 12.87 -18.52 -4.74
CA ASN A 168 12.77 -17.06 -4.85
C ASN A 168 13.91 -16.48 -5.69
N THR A 169 15.15 -16.93 -5.44
CA THR A 169 16.34 -16.43 -6.15
C THR A 169 16.27 -16.79 -7.64
N GLN A 170 15.85 -18.02 -7.96
CA GLN A 170 15.68 -18.46 -9.34
C GLN A 170 14.57 -17.68 -10.06
N TYR A 171 13.45 -17.46 -9.38
CA TYR A 171 12.31 -16.71 -9.90
C TYR A 171 12.66 -15.23 -10.16
N GLU A 172 13.29 -14.55 -9.19
CA GLU A 172 13.76 -13.17 -9.35
C GLU A 172 14.82 -13.03 -10.44
N SER A 173 15.75 -13.99 -10.53
CA SER A 173 16.77 -14.01 -11.59
C SER A 173 16.16 -14.17 -12.99
N GLY A 174 15.16 -15.04 -13.14
CA GLY A 174 14.43 -15.22 -14.40
C GLY A 174 13.72 -13.93 -14.85
N ILE A 175 13.01 -13.29 -13.92
CA ILE A 175 12.37 -11.99 -14.15
C ILE A 175 13.39 -10.93 -14.53
N LYS A 176 14.51 -10.85 -13.80
CA LYS A 176 15.56 -9.87 -14.05
C LYS A 176 16.11 -10.03 -15.47
N SER A 177 16.43 -11.26 -15.87
CA SER A 177 16.94 -11.57 -17.21
C SER A 177 15.93 -11.18 -18.31
N ASP A 178 14.65 -11.46 -18.11
CA ASP A 178 13.59 -11.08 -19.04
C ASP A 178 13.44 -9.57 -19.17
N LEU A 179 13.51 -8.84 -18.05
CA LEU A 179 13.40 -7.38 -18.03
C LEU A 179 14.63 -6.71 -18.63
N GLU A 180 15.83 -7.18 -18.35
CA GLU A 180 17.06 -6.68 -18.95
C GLU A 180 17.04 -6.81 -20.48
N LEU A 181 16.50 -7.92 -20.99
CA LEU A 181 16.32 -8.14 -22.44
C LEU A 181 15.31 -7.16 -23.05
N VAL A 182 14.17 -6.93 -22.38
CA VAL A 182 13.11 -6.04 -22.89
C VAL A 182 13.51 -4.58 -22.82
N LEU A 183 14.16 -4.16 -21.73
CA LEU A 183 14.54 -2.77 -21.49
C LEU A 183 15.86 -2.39 -22.18
N GLY A 184 16.74 -3.37 -22.38
CA GLY A 184 18.09 -3.16 -22.92
C GLY A 184 19.01 -2.44 -21.93
N THR A 185 18.80 -2.64 -20.62
CA THR A 185 19.65 -2.09 -19.55
C THR A 185 19.93 -3.15 -18.48
N PRO A 186 21.16 -3.26 -17.96
CA PRO A 186 21.51 -4.22 -16.92
C PRO A 186 21.16 -3.75 -15.50
N SER A 187 20.68 -2.51 -15.33
CA SER A 187 20.40 -1.91 -14.01
C SER A 187 18.93 -1.98 -13.62
N VAL A 188 18.37 -3.20 -13.58
CA VAL A 188 17.00 -3.45 -13.11
C VAL A 188 17.00 -3.80 -11.62
N SER A 189 16.26 -3.03 -10.83
CA SER A 189 15.94 -3.31 -9.43
C SER A 189 14.59 -4.01 -9.35
N ILE A 190 14.48 -5.06 -8.54
CA ILE A 190 13.24 -5.81 -8.33
C ILE A 190 12.91 -5.75 -6.85
N ASN A 191 11.71 -5.27 -6.54
CA ASN A 191 11.13 -5.27 -5.22
C ASN A 191 9.88 -6.12 -5.24
N ARG A 192 9.82 -7.12 -4.36
CA ARG A 192 8.70 -8.05 -4.25
C ARG A 192 7.90 -7.79 -2.98
N VAL A 193 6.59 -7.85 -3.07
CA VAL A 193 5.67 -7.76 -1.93
C VAL A 193 4.79 -9.02 -1.89
N SER A 194 4.91 -9.80 -0.82
CA SER A 194 4.16 -11.05 -0.66
C SER A 194 2.69 -10.81 -0.24
N PRO A 195 1.78 -11.76 -0.52
CA PRO A 195 0.36 -11.67 -0.15
C PRO A 195 0.11 -11.37 1.34
N ASN A 196 0.84 -12.04 2.22
CA ASN A 196 0.71 -11.84 3.67
C ASN A 196 1.19 -10.45 4.10
N LEU A 197 2.29 -9.95 3.52
CA LEU A 197 2.77 -8.60 3.80
C LEU A 197 1.74 -7.54 3.36
N SER A 198 1.17 -7.69 2.17
CA SER A 198 0.09 -6.82 1.69
C SER A 198 -1.16 -6.88 2.57
N ALA A 199 -1.58 -8.07 2.99
CA ALA A 199 -2.71 -8.23 3.90
C ALA A 199 -2.49 -7.49 5.23
N ARG A 200 -1.27 -7.57 5.79
CA ARG A 200 -0.89 -6.81 6.99
C ARG A 200 -0.89 -5.30 6.76
N PHE A 201 -0.48 -4.84 5.58
CA PHE A 201 -0.55 -3.42 5.24
C PHE A 201 -1.99 -2.93 5.15
N ILE A 202 -2.88 -3.66 4.49
CA ILE A 202 -4.32 -3.32 4.45
C ILE A 202 -4.89 -3.26 5.87
N GLU A 203 -4.62 -4.27 6.69
CA GLU A 203 -5.07 -4.32 8.09
C GLU A 203 -4.62 -3.07 8.85
N ARG A 204 -3.34 -2.71 8.76
CA ARG A 204 -2.79 -1.50 9.40
C ARG A 204 -3.39 -0.21 8.85
N VAL A 205 -3.55 -0.11 7.54
CA VAL A 205 -4.13 1.08 6.90
C VAL A 205 -5.56 1.32 7.37
N VAL A 206 -6.37 0.27 7.47
CA VAL A 206 -7.74 0.37 8.00
C VAL A 206 -7.72 0.91 9.42
N TRP A 207 -6.86 0.38 10.30
CA TRP A 207 -6.72 0.89 11.67
C TRP A 207 -6.24 2.34 11.74
N VAL A 208 -5.29 2.73 10.89
CA VAL A 208 -4.79 4.11 10.82
C VAL A 208 -5.88 5.07 10.34
N VAL A 209 -6.63 4.72 9.29
CA VAL A 209 -7.72 5.56 8.76
C VAL A 209 -8.82 5.72 9.81
N VAL A 210 -9.31 4.62 10.40
CA VAL A 210 -10.35 4.67 11.43
C VAL A 210 -9.86 5.43 12.67
N GLY A 211 -8.65 5.14 13.14
CA GLY A 211 -8.05 5.82 14.30
C GLY A 211 -7.89 7.32 14.07
N SER A 212 -7.37 7.72 12.90
CA SER A 212 -7.20 9.13 12.51
C SER A 212 -8.55 9.85 12.39
N ALA A 213 -9.57 9.22 11.81
CA ALA A 213 -10.90 9.81 11.67
C ALA A 213 -11.57 10.05 13.03
N VAL A 214 -11.51 9.07 13.93
CA VAL A 214 -12.06 9.19 15.30
C VAL A 214 -11.30 10.27 16.09
N LEU A 215 -9.97 10.24 16.06
CA LEU A 215 -9.15 11.20 16.80
C LEU A 215 -9.36 12.63 16.29
N SER A 216 -9.38 12.83 14.97
CA SER A 216 -9.68 14.12 14.35
C SER A 216 -11.08 14.60 14.73
N ALA A 217 -12.10 13.74 14.67
CA ALA A 217 -13.46 14.10 15.06
C ALA A 217 -13.55 14.55 16.53
N VAL A 218 -12.87 13.83 17.43
CA VAL A 218 -12.80 14.19 18.86
C VAL A 218 -12.12 15.55 19.04
N VAL A 219 -10.93 15.74 18.47
CA VAL A 219 -10.17 17.00 18.59
C VAL A 219 -10.98 18.18 18.05
N ILE A 220 -11.56 18.06 16.87
CA ILE A 220 -12.37 19.10 16.24
C ILE A 220 -13.60 19.43 17.09
N PHE A 221 -14.28 18.41 17.63
CA PHE A 221 -15.41 18.61 18.53
C PHE A 221 -14.99 19.38 19.80
N PHE A 222 -13.83 19.07 20.38
CA PHE A 222 -13.30 19.81 21.54
C PHE A 222 -12.94 21.25 21.23
N ILE A 223 -12.41 21.53 20.03
CA ILE A 223 -12.07 22.89 19.58
C ILE A 223 -13.33 23.75 19.45
N PHE A 224 -14.35 23.26 18.76
CA PHE A 224 -15.56 24.06 18.49
C PHE A 224 -16.63 23.98 19.57
N ARG A 225 -16.63 22.92 20.39
CA ARG A 225 -17.64 22.59 21.41
C ARG A 225 -19.08 22.64 20.89
N LYS A 226 -19.27 22.49 19.57
CA LYS A 226 -20.55 22.56 18.87
C LYS A 226 -20.55 21.55 17.72
N GLY A 227 -21.66 20.84 17.55
CA GLY A 227 -21.78 19.79 16.54
C GLY A 227 -21.73 20.32 15.10
N ILE A 228 -22.41 21.44 14.81
CA ILE A 228 -22.53 21.95 13.43
C ILE A 228 -21.17 22.35 12.83
N PRO A 229 -20.33 23.20 13.47
CA PRO A 229 -19.01 23.53 12.93
C PRO A 229 -18.10 22.31 12.77
N SER A 230 -18.18 21.37 13.72
CA SER A 230 -17.35 20.17 13.71
C SER A 230 -17.67 19.26 12.52
N LEU A 231 -18.97 19.07 12.24
CA LEU A 231 -19.42 18.32 11.07
C LEU A 231 -19.01 19.00 9.76
N LEU A 232 -19.11 20.33 9.67
CA LEU A 232 -18.74 21.07 8.46
C LEU A 232 -17.26 20.92 8.12
N VAL A 233 -16.37 21.01 9.12
CA VAL A 233 -14.92 20.79 8.96
C VAL A 233 -14.64 19.35 8.53
N LEU A 234 -15.27 18.36 9.17
CA LEU A 234 -15.08 16.96 8.79
C LEU A 234 -15.57 16.69 7.36
N THR A 235 -16.68 17.28 6.93
CA THR A 235 -17.16 17.15 5.55
C THR A 235 -16.24 17.82 4.54
N GLY A 236 -15.56 18.91 4.91
CA GLY A 236 -14.53 19.55 4.09
C GLY A 236 -13.36 18.61 3.83
N ALA A 237 -12.76 18.08 4.89
CA ALA A 237 -11.66 17.13 4.77
C ALA A 237 -12.03 15.85 4.00
N VAL A 238 -13.25 15.31 4.19
CA VAL A 238 -13.72 14.17 3.40
C VAL A 238 -13.83 14.53 1.91
N SER A 239 -14.28 15.74 1.60
CA SER A 239 -14.37 16.22 0.21
C SER A 239 -12.99 16.31 -0.44
N ASP A 240 -11.98 16.81 0.27
CA ASP A 240 -10.61 16.90 -0.24
C ASP A 240 -10.02 15.53 -0.54
N VAL A 241 -10.26 14.53 0.33
CA VAL A 241 -9.83 13.14 0.09
C VAL A 241 -10.52 12.56 -1.14
N ILE A 242 -11.84 12.74 -1.27
CA ILE A 242 -12.59 12.25 -2.44
C ILE A 242 -12.04 12.85 -3.73
N ILE A 243 -11.77 14.17 -3.71
CA ILE A 243 -11.22 14.88 -4.87
C ILE A 243 -9.83 14.35 -5.22
N ALA A 244 -8.95 14.18 -4.24
CA ALA A 244 -7.61 13.64 -4.47
C ALA A 244 -7.63 12.21 -4.98
N MET A 245 -8.47 11.35 -4.41
CA MET A 245 -8.66 9.98 -4.90
C MET A 245 -9.22 9.97 -6.33
N GLY A 246 -10.19 10.83 -6.64
CA GLY A 246 -10.70 10.98 -8.01
C GLY A 246 -9.63 11.43 -9.00
N ALA A 247 -8.77 12.37 -8.61
CA ALA A 247 -7.61 12.77 -9.40
C ALA A 247 -6.63 11.62 -9.62
N MET A 248 -6.36 10.79 -8.60
CA MET A 248 -5.54 9.58 -8.77
C MET A 248 -6.14 8.63 -9.80
N GLY A 249 -7.47 8.41 -9.75
CA GLY A 249 -8.17 7.59 -10.74
C GLY A 249 -8.13 8.18 -12.16
N LEU A 250 -8.22 9.51 -12.28
CA LEU A 250 -8.14 10.22 -13.55
C LEU A 250 -6.74 10.15 -14.18
N PHE A 251 -5.70 10.34 -13.38
CA PHE A 251 -4.30 10.33 -13.84
C PHE A 251 -3.66 8.94 -13.84
N GLY A 252 -4.39 7.90 -13.42
CA GLY A 252 -3.88 6.53 -13.34
C GLY A 252 -2.76 6.36 -12.32
N ILE A 253 -2.76 7.16 -11.25
CA ILE A 253 -1.78 7.05 -10.16
C ILE A 253 -2.20 5.87 -9.27
N PRO A 254 -1.35 4.84 -9.12
CA PRO A 254 -1.69 3.70 -8.27
C PRO A 254 -1.71 4.09 -6.80
N LEU A 255 -2.63 3.48 -6.05
CA LEU A 255 -2.63 3.56 -4.60
C LEU A 255 -1.55 2.61 -4.06
N THR A 256 -0.38 3.15 -3.73
CA THR A 256 0.77 2.52 -3.05
C THR A 256 0.96 3.10 -1.65
N LEU A 257 1.85 2.54 -0.82
CA LEU A 257 2.15 3.10 0.51
C LEU A 257 2.59 4.58 0.47
N PRO A 258 3.48 5.03 -0.44
CA PRO A 258 3.81 6.46 -0.57
C PRO A 258 2.61 7.33 -0.92
N SER A 259 1.76 6.89 -1.85
CA SER A 259 0.56 7.65 -2.22
C SER A 259 -0.45 7.72 -1.07
N PHE A 260 -0.57 6.64 -0.28
CA PHE A 260 -1.40 6.61 0.92
C PHE A 260 -0.86 7.59 1.98
N ALA A 261 0.46 7.64 2.18
CA ALA A 261 1.07 8.64 3.07
C ALA A 261 0.82 10.07 2.58
N ALA A 262 0.84 10.31 1.27
CA ALA A 262 0.50 11.61 0.69
C ALA A 262 -0.98 11.98 0.92
N LEU A 263 -1.91 11.01 0.81
CA LEU A 263 -3.31 11.22 1.17
C LEU A 263 -3.48 11.54 2.66
N LEU A 264 -2.73 10.87 3.55
CA LEU A 264 -2.77 11.14 4.98
C LEU A 264 -2.23 12.54 5.32
N MET A 265 -1.16 12.96 4.64
CA MET A 265 -0.63 14.32 4.72
C MET A 265 -1.65 15.35 4.22
N LEU A 266 -2.32 15.07 3.10
CA LEU A 266 -3.39 15.92 2.57
C LEU A 266 -4.52 16.10 3.58
N ILE A 267 -4.95 15.03 4.25
CA ILE A 267 -5.97 15.09 5.32
C ILE A 267 -5.52 16.03 6.44
N GLY A 268 -4.27 15.91 6.89
CA GLY A 268 -3.74 16.77 7.96
C GLY A 268 -3.71 18.25 7.56
N PHE A 269 -3.24 18.54 6.34
CA PHE A 269 -3.18 19.90 5.81
C PHE A 269 -4.58 20.52 5.59
N SER A 270 -5.51 19.72 5.06
CA SER A 270 -6.91 20.09 4.85
C SER A 270 -7.58 20.42 6.19
N LEU A 271 -7.46 19.53 7.18
CA LEU A 271 -8.05 19.73 8.51
C LEU A 271 -7.49 20.96 9.23
N ASP A 272 -6.18 21.22 9.16
CA ASP A 272 -5.57 22.41 9.78
C ASP A 272 -6.16 23.70 9.19
N THR A 273 -6.25 23.75 7.87
CA THR A 273 -6.80 24.90 7.14
C THR A 273 -8.29 25.08 7.47
N ASP A 274 -9.09 24.02 7.39
CA ASP A 274 -10.54 24.07 7.64
C ASP A 274 -10.86 24.49 9.09
N VAL A 275 -10.11 23.97 10.06
CA VAL A 275 -10.25 24.36 11.47
C VAL A 275 -9.94 25.85 11.64
N LEU A 276 -8.83 26.34 11.07
CA LEU A 276 -8.43 27.73 11.20
C LEU A 276 -9.41 28.70 10.53
N LEU A 277 -9.85 28.39 9.31
CA LEU A 277 -10.82 29.19 8.57
C LEU A 277 -12.16 29.24 9.31
N THR A 278 -12.62 28.10 9.82
CA THR A 278 -13.86 28.01 10.60
C THR A 278 -13.76 28.80 11.90
N MET A 279 -12.62 28.74 12.61
CA MET A 279 -12.39 29.57 13.80
C MET A 279 -12.46 31.08 13.49
N ARG A 280 -11.85 31.52 12.38
CA ARG A 280 -11.91 32.93 11.95
C ARG A 280 -13.33 33.39 11.63
N VAL A 281 -14.10 32.56 10.91
CA VAL A 281 -15.49 32.87 10.55
C VAL A 281 -16.39 32.96 11.80
N LEU A 282 -16.16 32.08 12.78
CA LEU A 282 -16.94 32.00 14.02
C LEU A 282 -16.49 32.98 15.11
N LYS A 283 -15.36 33.67 14.94
CA LYS A 283 -14.83 34.61 15.94
C LYS A 283 -15.82 35.75 16.18
N ILE A 284 -16.34 35.83 17.40
CA ILE A 284 -17.29 36.86 17.83
C ILE A 284 -16.49 38.14 18.19
N GLY A 285 -16.91 39.29 17.67
CA GLY A 285 -16.37 40.61 18.05
C GLY A 285 -15.65 41.40 16.95
N GLU A 286 -15.33 40.79 15.80
CA GLU A 286 -14.63 41.46 14.69
C GLU A 286 -15.54 41.65 13.47
N GLY A 287 -16.32 42.74 13.47
CA GLY A 287 -17.08 43.20 12.30
C GLY A 287 -18.29 42.34 11.88
N THR A 288 -18.75 42.56 10.64
CA THR A 288 -19.90 41.83 10.07
C THR A 288 -19.52 40.40 9.63
N ALA A 289 -20.49 39.50 9.51
CA ALA A 289 -20.24 38.12 9.08
C ALA A 289 -19.51 38.03 7.72
N ARG A 290 -19.84 38.92 6.77
CA ARG A 290 -19.17 38.99 5.47
C ARG A 290 -17.71 39.40 5.58
N TYR A 291 -17.40 40.34 6.48
CA TYR A 291 -16.02 40.78 6.72
C TYR A 291 -15.15 39.62 7.22
N ARG A 292 -15.66 38.83 8.18
CA ARG A 292 -14.94 37.66 8.72
C ARG A 292 -14.74 36.57 7.67
N VAL A 293 -15.73 36.33 6.81
CA VAL A 293 -15.58 35.38 5.69
C VAL A 293 -14.50 35.86 4.71
N TYR A 294 -14.47 37.15 4.38
CA TYR A 294 -13.43 37.71 3.51
C TYR A 294 -12.03 37.63 4.12
N ASP A 295 -11.88 37.97 5.42
CA ASP A 295 -10.61 37.86 6.12
C ASP A 295 -10.11 36.40 6.23
N ALA A 296 -11.04 35.47 6.49
CA ALA A 296 -10.75 34.05 6.46
C ALA A 296 -10.27 33.61 5.06
N MET A 297 -10.98 33.98 3.99
CA MET A 297 -10.57 33.64 2.61
C MET A 297 -9.17 34.18 2.27
N LYS A 298 -8.84 35.42 2.66
CA LYS A 298 -7.50 35.97 2.43
C LYS A 298 -6.42 35.12 3.09
N THR A 299 -6.69 34.67 4.32
CA THR A 299 -5.78 33.78 5.05
C THR A 299 -5.66 32.41 4.35
N GLY A 300 -6.79 31.81 3.96
CA GLY A 300 -6.80 30.52 3.26
C GLY A 300 -6.03 30.54 1.95
N VAL A 301 -6.27 31.56 1.10
CA VAL A 301 -5.54 31.73 -0.16
C VAL A 301 -4.04 31.89 0.09
N THR A 302 -3.64 32.62 1.13
CA THR A 302 -2.21 32.80 1.48
C THR A 302 -1.59 31.47 1.88
N MET A 303 -2.25 30.69 2.75
CA MET A 303 -1.79 29.37 3.19
C MET A 303 -1.66 28.39 2.01
N SER A 304 -2.70 28.27 1.19
CA SER A 304 -2.70 27.37 0.01
C SER A 304 -1.63 27.77 -1.00
N THR A 305 -1.38 29.06 -1.21
CA THR A 305 -0.34 29.54 -2.13
C THR A 305 1.06 29.15 -1.62
N VAL A 306 1.34 29.33 -0.33
CA VAL A 306 2.62 28.93 0.26
C VAL A 306 2.82 27.42 0.21
N ALA A 307 1.77 26.64 0.48
CA ALA A 307 1.83 25.18 0.36
C ALA A 307 2.09 24.75 -1.08
N PHE A 308 1.36 25.31 -2.04
CA PHE A 308 1.55 25.03 -3.47
C PHE A 308 2.97 25.37 -3.94
N LEU A 309 3.51 26.53 -3.57
CA LEU A 309 4.89 26.92 -3.91
C LEU A 309 5.93 26.01 -3.25
N SER A 310 5.70 25.61 -2.00
CA SER A 310 6.57 24.64 -1.31
C SER A 310 6.60 23.31 -2.05
N PHE A 311 5.44 22.79 -2.48
CA PHE A 311 5.38 21.58 -3.29
C PHE A 311 6.02 21.76 -4.67
N LEU A 312 5.85 22.91 -5.31
CA LEU A 312 6.47 23.21 -6.61
C LEU A 312 8.01 23.15 -6.53
N SER A 313 8.61 23.59 -5.40
CA SER A 313 10.05 23.52 -5.20
C SER A 313 10.63 22.12 -5.11
N LEU A 314 9.81 21.08 -4.90
CA LEU A 314 10.28 19.69 -4.95
C LEU A 314 10.52 19.21 -6.39
N PHE A 315 9.97 19.92 -7.38
CA PHE A 315 10.06 19.57 -8.80
C PHE A 315 11.13 20.36 -9.57
N VAL A 316 11.75 21.36 -8.92
CA VAL A 316 12.79 22.24 -9.49
C VAL A 316 14.11 21.96 -8.80
#